data_AF-A0A2T7CVR0-F1
#
_entry.id   AF-A0A2T7CVR0-F1
#
_cell.length_a   1.000
_cell.length_b   1.000
_cell.length_c   1.000
_cell.angle_alpha   90.00
_cell.angle_beta   90.00
_cell.angle_gamma   90.00
#
_symmetry.space_group_name_H-M   'P 1'
#
loop_
_entity.id
_entity.type
_entity.pdbx_description
1 polymer ?
#
loop_
_entity_poly.entity_id
_entity_poly.type
_entity_poly.pdbx_seq_one_letter_code
_entity_poly.pdbx_strand_id
1 'polypeptide(L)'
;MQQQRLAQLEEELRREREEKARALRELEEARRDGESGAKGAAEKVQLLEREVDKSKESERKMLESLIYQTKQLEQTKISLEEAKLEIATLRQANKGLEAAAARRGGAAEQRSVKDLMFGGADEEIRVLRSELRTAMQGEERSRKAADDLSVALSDVTMEAKQVKVWLSEAQAELEAASAEAERLRRALAAAEARLRAVSAEHERCRLEAEECAAAWGDKERVLLDCVRASEEEVNRARQENTKLVESQRVIRDENARLRDILKQAVAEANVVKDSLELARAENARLNDAVADKDGALQSLRQEYECIKVSEAAAQGSLKELNSLLAATTTACGTPASTKTAPAPDYSFDQRLPNGSKSGTPQSASQRWMADKPRTPGSRRYSIGEPGKLKGGFSQSARMGSLNPKERVFASLSNIADLKSAADAAMEDFDDEFDHIDESHYADMEDSMKHKKKRPIFRKFGDLFRRKSFYKPNLAPVHTL
;
A
#
# COMPACT_ATOMS: atom_id res chain seq x y z
N MET A 1 -41.75 -1.03 -1.16
CA MET A 1 -40.42 -0.67 -0.59
C MET A 1 -39.41 -1.82 -0.63
N GLN A 2 -39.67 -2.99 -0.05
CA GLN A 2 -38.68 -4.09 -0.07
C GLN A 2 -38.44 -4.69 -1.47
N GLN A 3 -39.49 -4.89 -2.27
CA GLN A 3 -39.36 -5.41 -3.64
C GLN A 3 -38.58 -4.47 -4.58
N GLN A 4 -38.76 -3.16 -4.45
CA GLN A 4 -37.99 -2.17 -5.23
C GLN A 4 -36.50 -2.19 -4.90
N ARG A 5 -36.12 -2.37 -3.62
CA ARG A 5 -34.71 -2.47 -3.21
C ARG A 5 -34.04 -3.75 -3.74
N LEU A 6 -34.78 -4.86 -3.78
CA LEU A 6 -34.28 -6.12 -4.36
C LEU A 6 -34.05 -5.98 -5.87
N ALA A 7 -34.99 -5.38 -6.59
CA ALA A 7 -34.84 -5.13 -8.03
C ALA A 7 -33.64 -4.22 -8.35
N GLN A 8 -33.40 -3.19 -7.53
CA GLN A 8 -32.23 -2.31 -7.66
C GLN A 8 -30.91 -3.07 -7.46
N LEU A 9 -30.82 -3.91 -6.43
CA LEU A 9 -29.63 -4.73 -6.17
C LEU A 9 -29.40 -5.78 -7.28
N GLU A 10 -30.45 -6.33 -7.86
CA GLU A 10 -30.35 -7.26 -8.99
C GLU A 10 -29.84 -6.58 -10.26
N GLU A 11 -30.30 -5.35 -10.53
CA GLU A 11 -29.79 -4.54 -11.64
C GLU A 11 -28.33 -4.12 -11.44
N GLU A 12 -27.95 -3.72 -10.22
CA GLU A 12 -26.56 -3.40 -9.86
C GLU A 12 -25.66 -4.62 -10.02
N LEU A 13 -26.09 -5.80 -9.55
CA LEU A 13 -25.34 -7.04 -9.72
C LEU A 13 -25.22 -7.43 -11.20
N ARG A 14 -26.24 -7.15 -12.02
CA ARG A 14 -26.17 -7.35 -13.47
C ARG A 14 -25.14 -6.40 -14.11
N ARG A 15 -25.15 -5.11 -13.74
CA ARG A 15 -24.18 -4.12 -14.22
C ARG A 15 -22.75 -4.47 -13.84
N GLU A 16 -22.52 -4.85 -12.59
CA GLU A 16 -21.21 -5.33 -12.10
C GLU A 16 -20.73 -6.57 -12.86
N ARG A 17 -21.62 -7.52 -13.16
CA ARG A 17 -21.27 -8.68 -13.99
C ARG A 17 -20.91 -8.29 -15.42
N GLU A 18 -21.61 -7.33 -16.00
CA GLU A 18 -21.36 -6.81 -17.35
C GLU A 18 -20.06 -6.00 -17.41
N GLU A 19 -19.76 -5.19 -16.41
CA GLU A 19 -18.52 -4.45 -16.25
C GLU A 19 -17.34 -5.40 -16.05
N LYS A 20 -17.47 -6.39 -15.17
CA LYS A 20 -16.46 -7.44 -15.02
C LYS A 20 -16.23 -8.21 -16.33
N ALA A 21 -17.30 -8.50 -17.08
CA ALA A 21 -17.18 -9.16 -18.39
C ALA A 21 -16.58 -8.26 -19.48
N ARG A 22 -16.68 -6.93 -19.35
CA ARG A 22 -15.98 -5.97 -20.22
C ARG A 22 -14.50 -5.88 -19.87
N ALA A 23 -14.17 -5.70 -18.60
CA ALA A 23 -12.79 -5.66 -18.12
C ALA A 23 -12.00 -6.95 -18.44
N LEU A 24 -12.65 -8.11 -18.36
CA LEU A 24 -12.02 -9.39 -18.76
C LEU A 24 -11.74 -9.45 -20.27
N ARG A 25 -12.64 -8.92 -21.11
CA ARG A 25 -12.43 -8.86 -22.56
C ARG A 25 -11.29 -7.91 -22.92
N GLU A 26 -11.24 -6.74 -22.29
CA GLU A 26 -10.15 -5.77 -22.47
C GLU A 26 -8.79 -6.34 -22.02
N LEU A 27 -8.76 -7.08 -20.91
CA LEU A 27 -7.54 -7.80 -20.47
C LEU A 27 -7.11 -8.89 -21.45
N GLU A 28 -8.06 -9.64 -22.03
CA GLU A 28 -7.76 -10.64 -23.05
C GLU A 28 -7.25 -10.02 -24.35
N GLU A 29 -7.80 -8.88 -24.76
CA GLU A 29 -7.35 -8.11 -25.93
C GLU A 29 -5.95 -7.53 -25.70
N ALA A 30 -5.71 -6.86 -24.58
CA ALA A 30 -4.38 -6.35 -24.22
C ALA A 30 -3.34 -7.47 -24.14
N ARG A 31 -3.74 -8.66 -23.65
CA ARG A 31 -2.88 -9.85 -23.66
C ARG A 31 -2.58 -10.33 -25.08
N ARG A 32 -3.57 -10.38 -25.97
CA ARG A 32 -3.37 -10.78 -27.38
C ARG A 32 -2.47 -9.79 -28.12
N ASP A 33 -2.62 -8.49 -27.86
CA ASP A 33 -1.78 -7.45 -28.43
C ASP A 33 -0.35 -7.54 -27.90
N GLY A 34 -0.18 -7.83 -26.61
CA GLY A 34 1.13 -8.12 -26.02
C GLY A 34 1.79 -9.37 -26.61
N GLU A 35 1.04 -10.46 -26.80
CA GLU A 35 1.54 -11.69 -27.43
C GLU A 35 1.89 -11.49 -28.92
N SER A 36 1.10 -10.69 -29.64
CA SER A 36 1.36 -10.30 -31.04
C SER A 36 2.61 -9.42 -31.16
N GLY A 37 2.75 -8.43 -30.27
CA GLY A 37 3.94 -7.58 -30.19
C GLY A 37 5.20 -8.38 -29.83
N ALA A 38 5.10 -9.33 -28.90
CA ALA A 38 6.20 -10.22 -28.54
C ALA A 38 6.62 -11.13 -29.69
N LYS A 39 5.67 -11.68 -30.46
CA LYS A 39 5.95 -12.47 -31.68
C LYS A 39 6.64 -11.62 -32.74
N GLY A 40 6.15 -10.40 -33.00
CA GLY A 40 6.77 -9.48 -33.94
C GLY A 40 8.19 -9.05 -33.52
N ALA A 41 8.45 -8.89 -32.23
CA ALA A 41 9.79 -8.65 -31.70
C ALA A 41 10.70 -9.86 -31.88
N ALA A 42 10.21 -11.08 -31.60
CA ALA A 42 10.97 -12.32 -31.79
C ALA A 42 11.34 -12.56 -33.26
N GLU A 43 10.42 -12.32 -34.20
CA GLU A 43 10.70 -12.42 -35.64
C GLU A 43 11.78 -11.43 -36.10
N LYS A 44 11.73 -10.18 -35.60
CA LYS A 44 12.76 -9.17 -35.88
C LYS A 44 14.13 -9.59 -35.34
N VAL A 45 14.18 -10.14 -34.13
CA VAL A 45 15.43 -10.65 -33.54
C VAL A 45 16.01 -11.77 -34.40
N GLN A 46 15.20 -12.75 -34.81
CA GLN A 46 15.67 -13.83 -35.69
C GLN A 46 16.15 -13.32 -37.06
N LEU A 47 15.54 -12.28 -37.61
CA LEU A 47 16.02 -11.67 -38.86
C LEU A 47 17.38 -10.99 -38.67
N LEU A 48 17.56 -10.25 -37.57
CA LEU A 48 18.84 -9.61 -37.25
C LEU A 48 19.94 -10.65 -36.97
N GLU A 49 19.64 -11.74 -36.29
CA GLU A 49 20.57 -12.85 -36.07
C GLU A 49 21.05 -13.46 -37.39
N ARG A 50 20.13 -13.73 -38.32
CA ARG A 50 20.49 -14.25 -39.65
C ARG A 50 21.37 -13.25 -40.43
N GLU A 51 21.11 -11.96 -40.31
CA GLU A 51 21.91 -10.94 -41.00
C GLU A 51 23.30 -10.79 -40.39
N VAL A 52 23.42 -10.90 -39.06
CA VAL A 52 24.72 -10.96 -38.37
C VAL A 52 25.52 -12.18 -38.81
N ASP A 53 24.89 -13.34 -38.94
CA ASP A 53 25.58 -14.56 -39.38
C ASP A 53 26.07 -14.46 -40.83
N LYS A 54 25.27 -13.88 -41.74
CA LYS A 54 25.70 -13.57 -43.10
C LYS A 54 26.86 -12.59 -43.12
N SER A 55 26.80 -11.54 -42.30
CA SER A 55 27.89 -10.56 -42.18
C SER A 55 29.18 -11.24 -41.73
N LYS A 56 29.14 -12.06 -40.68
CA LYS A 56 30.29 -12.84 -40.20
C LYS A 56 30.83 -13.79 -41.27
N GLU A 57 29.95 -14.41 -42.06
CA GLU A 57 30.38 -15.29 -43.15
C GLU A 57 31.07 -14.50 -44.27
N SER A 58 30.55 -13.32 -44.62
CA SER A 58 31.19 -12.44 -45.60
C SER A 58 32.54 -11.92 -45.12
N GLU A 59 32.67 -11.60 -43.83
CA GLU A 59 33.94 -11.22 -43.21
C GLU A 59 34.95 -12.37 -43.26
N ARG A 60 34.53 -13.60 -42.94
CA ARG A 60 35.39 -14.79 -43.07
C ARG A 60 35.88 -14.99 -44.51
N LYS A 61 34.99 -14.85 -45.50
CA LYS A 61 35.36 -14.97 -46.93
C LYS A 61 36.35 -13.86 -47.34
N MET A 62 36.17 -12.64 -46.84
CA MET A 62 37.08 -11.54 -47.09
C MET A 62 38.45 -11.78 -46.45
N LEU A 63 38.49 -12.28 -45.21
CA LEU A 63 39.72 -12.66 -44.52
C LEU A 63 40.44 -13.78 -45.25
N GLU A 64 39.72 -14.79 -45.73
CA GLU A 64 40.30 -15.89 -46.51
C GLU A 64 40.89 -15.38 -47.84
N SER A 65 40.18 -14.48 -48.53
CA SER A 65 40.70 -13.79 -49.72
C SER A 65 41.94 -12.96 -49.42
N LEU A 66 41.97 -12.25 -48.28
CA LEU A 66 43.12 -11.45 -47.88
C LEU A 66 44.33 -12.35 -47.57
N ILE A 67 44.13 -13.45 -46.85
CA ILE A 67 45.17 -14.45 -46.58
C ILE A 67 45.72 -15.01 -47.89
N TYR A 68 44.85 -15.34 -48.86
CA TYR A 68 45.28 -15.81 -50.18
C TYR A 68 46.11 -14.75 -50.92
N GLN A 69 45.65 -13.50 -50.94
CA GLN A 69 46.39 -12.39 -51.55
C GLN A 69 47.75 -12.16 -50.87
N THR A 70 47.83 -12.21 -49.54
CA THR A 70 49.09 -12.09 -48.79
C THR A 70 50.05 -13.21 -49.16
N LYS A 71 49.58 -14.46 -49.25
CA LYS A 71 50.41 -15.60 -49.68
C LYS A 71 50.93 -15.43 -51.11
N GLN A 72 50.09 -14.94 -52.02
CA GLN A 72 50.52 -14.64 -53.40
C GLN A 72 51.57 -13.52 -53.44
N LEU A 73 51.41 -12.48 -52.61
CA LEU A 73 52.37 -11.39 -52.49
C LEU A 73 53.71 -11.86 -51.91
N GLU A 74 53.68 -12.75 -50.92
CA GLU A 74 54.90 -13.36 -50.38
C GLU A 74 55.62 -14.22 -51.41
N GLN A 75 54.89 -15.04 -52.18
CA GLN A 75 55.47 -15.85 -53.26
C GLN A 75 56.12 -14.97 -54.34
N THR A 76 55.41 -13.94 -54.82
CA THR A 76 55.96 -13.01 -55.82
C THR A 76 57.17 -12.23 -55.29
N LYS A 77 57.18 -11.89 -54.00
CA LYS A 77 58.35 -11.28 -53.34
C LYS A 77 59.55 -12.21 -53.31
N ILE A 78 59.35 -13.49 -53.01
CA ILE A 78 60.44 -14.50 -53.04
C ILE A 78 61.01 -14.61 -54.46
N SER A 79 60.16 -14.81 -55.47
CA SER A 79 60.62 -14.91 -56.87
C SER A 79 61.31 -13.63 -57.37
N LEU A 80 60.87 -12.45 -56.89
CA LEU A 80 61.54 -11.18 -57.21
C LEU A 80 62.95 -11.11 -56.59
N GLU A 81 63.12 -11.55 -55.34
CA GLU A 81 64.45 -11.60 -54.71
C GLU A 81 65.36 -12.63 -55.37
N GLU A 82 64.84 -13.80 -55.78
CA GLU A 82 65.57 -14.78 -56.58
C GLU A 82 66.06 -14.19 -57.90
N ALA A 83 65.17 -13.52 -58.65
CA ALA A 83 65.53 -12.85 -59.91
C ALA A 83 66.56 -11.73 -59.71
N LYS A 84 66.49 -10.97 -58.60
CA LYS A 84 67.52 -9.97 -58.26
C LYS A 84 68.88 -10.61 -58.02
N LEU A 85 68.94 -11.75 -57.34
CA LEU A 85 70.19 -12.49 -57.12
C LEU A 85 70.75 -13.06 -58.43
N GLU A 86 69.89 -13.55 -59.32
CA GLU A 86 70.28 -14.00 -60.67
C GLU A 86 70.84 -12.84 -61.51
N ILE A 87 70.17 -11.69 -61.51
CA ILE A 87 70.66 -10.50 -62.23
C ILE A 87 72.01 -10.04 -61.65
N ALA A 88 72.20 -10.09 -60.33
CA ALA A 88 73.48 -9.74 -59.70
C ALA A 88 74.61 -10.69 -60.12
N THR A 89 74.34 -11.99 -60.19
CA THR A 89 75.32 -13.00 -60.65
C THR A 89 75.62 -12.86 -62.14
N LEU A 90 74.62 -12.64 -63.00
CA LEU A 90 74.82 -12.36 -64.43
C LEU A 90 75.64 -11.08 -64.65
N ARG A 91 75.38 -10.01 -63.88
CA ARG A 91 76.19 -8.78 -63.94
C ARG A 91 77.64 -9.00 -63.53
N GLN A 92 77.90 -9.86 -62.55
CA GLN A 92 79.26 -10.22 -62.14
C GLN A 92 79.96 -11.06 -63.22
N ALA A 93 79.26 -11.99 -63.84
CA ALA A 93 79.78 -12.79 -64.96
C ALA A 93 80.12 -11.90 -66.18
N ASN A 94 79.25 -10.95 -66.54
CA ASN A 94 79.52 -9.99 -67.62
C ASN A 94 80.73 -9.11 -67.32
N LYS A 95 80.91 -8.63 -66.09
CA LYS A 95 82.14 -7.91 -65.69
C LYS A 95 83.40 -8.78 -65.83
N GLY A 96 83.31 -10.07 -65.54
CA GLY A 96 84.40 -11.03 -65.76
C GLY A 96 84.72 -11.25 -67.24
N LEU A 97 83.70 -11.31 -68.09
CA LEU A 97 83.84 -11.42 -69.55
C LEU A 97 84.38 -10.13 -70.18
N GLU A 98 83.95 -8.95 -69.72
CA GLU A 98 84.51 -7.66 -70.16
C GLU A 98 85.97 -7.50 -69.74
N ALA A 99 86.35 -7.94 -68.52
CA ALA A 99 87.74 -7.97 -68.09
C ALA A 99 88.60 -8.98 -68.88
N ALA A 100 88.01 -10.06 -69.40
CA ALA A 100 88.67 -11.01 -70.29
C ALA A 100 88.76 -10.50 -71.74
N ALA A 101 87.74 -9.77 -72.22
CA ALA A 101 87.71 -9.11 -73.53
C ALA A 101 88.73 -7.96 -73.60
N ALA A 102 88.91 -7.20 -72.52
CA ALA A 102 89.96 -6.17 -72.41
C ALA A 102 91.40 -6.72 -72.51
N ARG A 103 91.60 -8.05 -72.40
CA ARG A 103 92.91 -8.73 -72.58
C ARG A 103 93.11 -9.37 -73.96
N ARG A 104 92.13 -9.31 -74.88
CA ARG A 104 92.25 -9.76 -76.28
C ARG A 104 91.74 -8.69 -77.24
N GLY A 105 92.63 -7.82 -77.68
CA GLY A 105 92.31 -6.79 -78.66
C GLY A 105 93.56 -6.13 -79.25
N GLY A 106 94.43 -6.91 -79.86
CA GLY A 106 95.48 -6.41 -80.73
C GLY A 106 95.59 -7.30 -81.96
N ALA A 107 95.42 -6.73 -83.16
CA ALA A 107 96.07 -7.18 -84.40
C ALA A 107 95.68 -6.31 -85.60
N ALA A 108 96.71 -6.09 -86.43
CA ALA A 108 96.68 -5.77 -87.86
C ALA A 108 96.39 -4.29 -88.24
N GLU A 109 97.12 -3.64 -89.14
CA GLU A 109 98.10 -4.14 -90.11
C GLU A 109 99.00 -3.00 -90.59
N GLN A 110 100.30 -3.29 -90.72
CA GLN A 110 101.29 -2.44 -91.38
C GLN A 110 101.07 -2.48 -92.89
N ARG A 111 101.17 -1.33 -93.58
CA ARG A 111 101.41 -1.30 -95.03
C ARG A 111 102.68 -0.52 -95.38
N SER A 112 103.39 -1.14 -96.32
CA SER A 112 104.78 -1.01 -96.68
C SER A 112 105.03 0.09 -97.73
N VAL A 113 106.29 0.52 -97.81
CA VAL A 113 106.81 1.81 -98.29
C VAL A 113 107.12 1.84 -99.81
N LYS A 114 106.28 1.31 -100.71
CA LYS A 114 106.69 1.24 -102.15
C LYS A 114 105.66 1.40 -103.27
N ASP A 115 104.42 1.81 -103.00
CA ASP A 115 103.36 1.93 -104.04
C ASP A 115 102.99 3.37 -104.47
N LEU A 116 103.66 4.41 -103.97
CA LEU A 116 103.31 5.81 -104.26
C LEU A 116 104.00 6.42 -105.50
N MET A 117 104.77 5.67 -106.28
CA MET A 117 105.73 6.29 -107.21
C MET A 117 105.50 6.12 -108.71
N PHE A 118 104.72 5.17 -109.25
CA PHE A 118 104.57 5.06 -110.71
C PHE A 118 103.27 4.33 -111.15
N GLY A 119 102.32 5.05 -111.77
CA GLY A 119 101.38 4.49 -112.76
C GLY A 119 100.02 3.93 -112.33
N GLY A 120 99.43 4.36 -111.20
CA GLY A 120 98.13 3.87 -110.69
C GLY A 120 96.97 4.88 -110.65
N ALA A 121 97.16 6.09 -111.18
CA ALA A 121 96.26 7.22 -110.94
C ALA A 121 94.80 6.98 -111.37
N ASP A 122 94.55 6.30 -112.49
CA ASP A 122 93.18 6.09 -112.98
C ASP A 122 92.38 5.03 -112.19
N GLU A 123 93.04 3.96 -111.73
CA GLU A 123 92.40 2.96 -110.86
C GLU A 123 92.20 3.52 -109.45
N GLU A 124 93.15 4.32 -108.95
CA GLU A 124 93.01 5.08 -107.71
C GLU A 124 91.85 6.08 -107.81
N ILE A 125 91.71 6.82 -108.91
CA ILE A 125 90.56 7.70 -109.17
C ILE A 125 89.24 6.89 -109.19
N ARG A 126 89.23 5.69 -109.78
CA ARG A 126 88.03 4.83 -109.83
C ARG A 126 87.64 4.30 -108.44
N VAL A 127 88.62 3.85 -107.65
CA VAL A 127 88.45 3.42 -106.26
C VAL A 127 87.96 4.58 -105.40
N LEU A 128 88.63 5.74 -105.44
CA LEU A 128 88.24 6.96 -104.72
C LEU A 128 86.82 7.42 -105.08
N ARG A 129 86.41 7.31 -106.36
CA ARG A 129 85.02 7.61 -106.77
C ARG A 129 84.00 6.61 -106.21
N SER A 130 84.37 5.34 -106.10
CA SER A 130 83.50 4.32 -105.48
C SER A 130 83.40 4.51 -103.97
N GLU A 131 84.52 4.82 -103.32
CA GLU A 131 84.62 5.15 -101.91
C GLU A 131 83.83 6.41 -101.57
N LEU A 132 83.92 7.46 -102.39
CA LEU A 132 83.12 8.68 -102.25
C LEU A 132 81.62 8.37 -102.33
N ARG A 133 81.18 7.52 -103.27
CA ARG A 133 79.76 7.11 -103.33
C ARG A 133 79.32 6.34 -102.10
N THR A 134 80.14 5.40 -101.59
CA THR A 134 79.83 4.67 -100.35
C THR A 134 79.87 5.56 -99.12
N ALA A 135 80.76 6.55 -99.08
CA ALA A 135 80.84 7.55 -98.01
C ALA A 135 79.60 8.45 -98.02
N MET A 136 79.17 8.95 -99.18
CA MET A 136 77.92 9.72 -99.30
C MET A 136 76.68 8.87 -98.92
N GLN A 137 76.63 7.60 -99.31
CA GLN A 137 75.55 6.70 -98.87
C GLN A 137 75.60 6.43 -97.37
N GLY A 138 76.80 6.31 -96.79
CA GLY A 138 77.01 6.20 -95.34
C GLY A 138 76.57 7.46 -94.60
N GLU A 139 76.90 8.64 -95.11
CA GLU A 139 76.45 9.93 -94.59
C GLU A 139 74.93 10.05 -94.63
N GLU A 140 74.29 9.71 -95.75
CA GLU A 140 72.82 9.72 -95.87
C GLU A 140 72.16 8.75 -94.88
N ARG A 141 72.73 7.55 -94.67
CA ARG A 141 72.25 6.59 -93.65
C ARG A 141 72.46 7.12 -92.23
N SER A 142 73.59 7.77 -91.98
CA SER A 142 73.88 8.43 -90.70
C SER A 142 72.91 9.58 -90.43
N ARG A 143 72.60 10.40 -91.44
CA ARG A 143 71.61 11.47 -91.35
C ARG A 143 70.23 10.91 -91.01
N LYS A 144 69.78 9.85 -91.71
CA LYS A 144 68.51 9.18 -91.38
C LYS A 144 68.49 8.63 -89.96
N ALA A 145 69.56 7.97 -89.52
CA ALA A 145 69.66 7.50 -88.14
C ALA A 145 69.63 8.64 -87.11
N ALA A 146 70.22 9.80 -87.45
CA ALA A 146 70.15 10.99 -86.61
C ALA A 146 68.74 11.60 -86.58
N ASP A 147 68.05 11.65 -87.72
CA ASP A 147 66.66 12.10 -87.81
C ASP A 147 65.72 11.17 -87.02
N ASP A 148 65.86 9.84 -87.19
CA ASP A 148 65.10 8.82 -86.44
C ASP A 148 65.37 8.93 -84.93
N LEU A 149 66.63 9.16 -84.53
CA LEU A 149 66.99 9.41 -83.14
C LEU A 149 66.35 10.69 -82.61
N SER A 150 66.31 11.76 -83.42
CA SER A 150 65.66 13.01 -83.06
C SER A 150 64.16 12.81 -82.83
N VAL A 151 63.48 12.03 -83.67
CA VAL A 151 62.07 11.68 -83.49
C VAL A 151 61.89 10.87 -82.19
N ALA A 152 62.68 9.82 -81.98
CA ALA A 152 62.60 9.01 -80.77
C ALA A 152 62.85 9.81 -79.47
N LEU A 153 63.80 10.75 -79.49
CA LEU A 153 64.04 11.65 -78.35
C LEU A 153 62.88 12.61 -78.11
N SER A 154 62.23 13.10 -79.17
CA SER A 154 61.05 13.94 -79.06
C SER A 154 59.86 13.18 -78.46
N ASP A 155 59.66 11.92 -78.87
CA ASP A 155 58.61 11.04 -78.34
C ASP A 155 58.85 10.71 -76.87
N VAL A 156 60.06 10.29 -76.50
CA VAL A 156 60.44 10.04 -75.08
C VAL A 156 60.27 11.30 -74.24
N THR A 157 60.58 12.49 -74.79
CA THR A 157 60.37 13.75 -74.09
C THR A 157 58.88 14.06 -73.89
N MET A 158 58.03 13.76 -74.88
CA MET A 158 56.58 13.91 -74.78
C MET A 158 55.98 12.93 -73.79
N GLU A 159 56.39 11.66 -73.81
CA GLU A 159 55.97 10.65 -72.83
C GLU A 159 56.41 11.02 -71.41
N ALA A 160 57.65 11.47 -71.22
CA ALA A 160 58.12 11.93 -69.91
C ALA A 160 57.31 13.13 -69.39
N LYS A 161 56.89 14.04 -70.27
CA LYS A 161 55.98 15.15 -69.92
C LYS A 161 54.59 14.62 -69.55
N GLN A 162 54.05 13.67 -70.30
CA GLN A 162 52.73 13.08 -70.02
C GLN A 162 52.72 12.33 -68.68
N VAL A 163 53.75 11.53 -68.41
CA VAL A 163 53.92 10.82 -67.13
C VAL A 163 54.03 11.82 -65.97
N LYS A 164 54.73 12.95 -66.17
CA LYS A 164 54.80 14.01 -65.15
C LYS A 164 53.42 14.63 -64.87
N VAL A 165 52.61 14.85 -65.91
CA VAL A 165 51.23 15.34 -65.73
C VAL A 165 50.40 14.32 -64.96
N TRP A 166 50.40 13.04 -65.36
CA TRP A 166 49.69 11.99 -64.64
C TRP A 166 50.16 11.84 -63.18
N LEU A 167 51.45 11.98 -62.92
CA LEU A 167 51.98 11.98 -61.55
C LEU A 167 51.43 13.16 -60.74
N SER A 168 51.36 14.36 -61.33
CA SER A 168 50.80 15.53 -60.64
C SER A 168 49.29 15.42 -60.40
N GLU A 169 48.55 14.83 -61.35
CA GLU A 169 47.12 14.54 -61.20
C GLU A 169 46.88 13.52 -60.08
N ALA A 170 47.60 12.39 -60.10
CA ALA A 170 47.51 11.37 -59.06
C ALA A 170 47.92 11.91 -57.68
N GLN A 171 48.90 12.81 -57.62
CA GLN A 171 49.31 13.45 -56.38
C GLN A 171 48.22 14.40 -55.83
N ALA A 172 47.57 15.17 -56.69
CA ALA A 172 46.43 16.01 -56.32
C ALA A 172 45.22 15.18 -55.85
N GLU A 173 44.93 14.06 -56.52
CA GLU A 173 43.87 13.13 -56.11
C GLU A 173 44.14 12.51 -54.74
N LEU A 174 45.40 12.13 -54.46
CA LEU A 174 45.81 11.62 -53.14
C LEU A 174 45.65 12.69 -52.05
N GLU A 175 46.06 13.93 -52.32
CA GLU A 175 45.88 15.04 -51.39
C GLU A 175 44.40 15.31 -51.11
N ALA A 176 43.55 15.32 -52.13
CA ALA A 176 42.10 15.47 -51.99
C ALA A 176 41.46 14.34 -51.17
N ALA A 177 41.82 13.09 -51.47
CA ALA A 177 41.35 11.93 -50.71
C ALA A 177 41.83 11.95 -49.25
N SER A 178 43.06 12.42 -48.99
CA SER A 178 43.60 12.56 -47.64
C SER A 178 42.85 13.64 -46.85
N ALA A 179 42.53 14.77 -47.47
CA ALA A 179 41.76 15.85 -46.86
C ALA A 179 40.33 15.40 -46.53
N GLU A 180 39.71 14.61 -47.41
CA GLU A 180 38.40 14.04 -47.19
C GLU A 180 38.40 12.99 -46.06
N ALA A 181 39.43 12.13 -46.00
CA ALA A 181 39.60 11.19 -44.89
C ALA A 181 39.74 11.92 -43.54
N GLU A 182 40.49 13.02 -43.49
CA GLU A 182 40.60 13.85 -42.29
C GLU A 182 39.28 14.53 -41.92
N ARG A 183 38.53 15.02 -42.91
CA ARG A 183 37.19 15.59 -42.69
C ARG A 183 36.25 14.55 -42.08
N LEU A 184 36.24 13.34 -42.61
CA LEU A 184 35.43 12.22 -42.11
C LEU A 184 35.87 11.78 -40.71
N ARG A 185 37.18 11.71 -40.43
CA ARG A 185 37.71 11.42 -39.08
C ARG A 185 37.22 12.42 -38.04
N ARG A 186 37.24 13.72 -38.36
CA ARG A 186 36.71 14.76 -37.46
C ARG A 186 35.20 14.65 -37.27
N ALA A 187 34.46 14.38 -38.34
CA ALA A 187 33.02 14.18 -38.27
C ALA A 187 32.65 12.96 -37.41
N LEU A 188 33.40 11.86 -37.53
CA LEU A 188 33.26 10.67 -36.69
C LEU A 188 33.55 11.00 -35.23
N ALA A 189 34.68 11.66 -34.93
CA ALA A 189 35.01 12.06 -33.56
C ALA A 189 33.93 12.95 -32.94
N ALA A 190 33.35 13.87 -33.71
CA ALA A 190 32.24 14.71 -33.26
C ALA A 190 30.93 13.92 -33.07
N ALA A 191 30.67 12.90 -33.90
CA ALA A 191 29.54 12.00 -33.71
C ALA A 191 29.70 11.14 -32.46
N GLU A 192 30.89 10.58 -32.22
CA GLU A 192 31.20 9.82 -31.01
C GLU A 192 31.09 10.69 -29.74
N ALA A 193 31.57 11.93 -29.78
CA ALA A 193 31.44 12.86 -28.65
C ALA A 193 29.96 13.14 -28.33
N ARG A 194 29.12 13.32 -29.36
CA ARG A 194 27.66 13.46 -29.20
C ARG A 194 27.04 12.20 -28.61
N LEU A 195 27.44 11.01 -29.07
CA LEU A 195 26.95 9.75 -28.53
C LEU A 195 27.32 9.60 -27.04
N ARG A 196 28.57 9.89 -26.67
CA ARG A 196 29.02 9.86 -25.26
C ARG A 196 28.22 10.83 -24.39
N ALA A 197 27.95 12.03 -24.88
CA ALA A 197 27.11 13.00 -24.17
C ALA A 197 25.69 12.48 -23.97
N VAL A 198 25.04 11.98 -25.03
CA VAL A 198 23.69 11.41 -24.93
C VAL A 198 23.64 10.20 -23.99
N SER A 199 24.65 9.34 -23.99
CA SER A 199 24.70 8.21 -23.04
C SER A 199 24.84 8.68 -21.59
N ALA A 200 25.65 9.72 -21.33
CA ALA A 200 25.78 10.27 -19.98
C ALA A 200 24.48 10.94 -19.49
N GLU A 201 23.78 11.63 -20.39
CA GLU A 201 22.46 12.20 -20.12
C GLU A 201 21.43 11.11 -19.83
N HIS A 202 21.43 10.02 -20.61
CA HIS A 202 20.55 8.88 -20.39
C HIS A 202 20.78 8.23 -19.02
N GLU A 203 22.05 7.96 -18.66
CA GLU A 203 22.39 7.42 -17.33
C GLU A 203 21.98 8.36 -16.20
N ARG A 204 22.15 9.68 -16.38
CA ARG A 204 21.68 10.65 -15.38
C ARG A 204 20.16 10.61 -15.22
N CYS A 205 19.41 10.64 -16.32
CA CYS A 205 17.95 10.55 -16.26
C CYS A 205 17.47 9.21 -15.68
N ARG A 206 18.18 8.11 -15.95
CA ARG A 206 17.91 6.79 -15.35
C ARG A 206 18.06 6.83 -13.83
N LEU A 207 19.17 7.38 -13.34
CA LEU A 207 19.41 7.52 -11.89
C LEU A 207 18.36 8.44 -11.24
N GLU A 208 18.04 9.59 -11.86
CA GLU A 208 16.99 10.50 -11.37
C GLU A 208 15.61 9.80 -11.28
N ALA A 209 15.29 8.93 -12.25
CA ALA A 209 14.07 8.14 -12.24
C ALA A 209 14.08 7.06 -11.14
N GLU A 210 15.20 6.37 -10.93
CA GLU A 210 15.40 5.39 -9.85
C GLU A 210 15.28 6.05 -8.46
N GLU A 211 15.89 7.22 -8.26
CA GLU A 211 15.77 8.00 -7.02
C GLU A 211 14.33 8.46 -6.77
N CYS A 212 13.65 8.92 -7.82
CA CYS A 212 12.24 9.31 -7.74
C CYS A 212 11.35 8.11 -7.41
N ALA A 213 11.58 6.95 -8.03
CA ALA A 213 10.87 5.70 -7.73
C ALA A 213 11.11 5.26 -6.28
N ALA A 214 12.36 5.32 -5.79
CA ALA A 214 12.69 5.01 -4.40
C ALA A 214 11.98 5.97 -3.42
N ALA A 215 12.03 7.28 -3.68
CA ALA A 215 11.36 8.27 -2.84
C ALA A 215 9.83 8.11 -2.81
N TRP A 216 9.21 7.70 -3.92
CA TRP A 216 7.80 7.35 -3.96
C TRP A 216 7.50 6.05 -3.23
N GLY A 217 8.34 5.03 -3.38
CA GLY A 217 8.23 3.78 -2.63
C GLY A 217 8.33 4.00 -1.12
N ASP A 218 9.20 4.91 -0.67
CA ASP A 218 9.31 5.28 0.75
C ASP A 218 8.04 5.96 1.27
N LYS A 219 7.47 6.88 0.49
CA LYS A 219 6.19 7.54 0.84
C LYS A 219 5.04 6.54 0.89
N GLU A 220 4.97 5.64 -0.09
CA GLU A 220 3.95 4.58 -0.13
C GLU A 220 4.03 3.69 1.09
N ARG A 221 5.24 3.25 1.49
CA ARG A 221 5.41 2.45 2.71
C ARG A 221 4.88 3.16 3.95
N VAL A 222 5.19 4.46 4.12
CA VAL A 222 4.67 5.24 5.26
C VAL A 222 3.14 5.34 5.23
N LEU A 223 2.54 5.55 4.05
CA LEU A 223 1.08 5.58 3.92
C LEU A 223 0.44 4.24 4.27
N LEU A 224 1.02 3.12 3.79
CA LEU A 224 0.55 1.78 4.11
C LEU A 224 0.67 1.48 5.61
N ASP A 225 1.73 1.93 6.26
CA ASP A 225 1.89 1.79 7.72
C ASP A 225 0.83 2.61 8.49
N CYS A 226 0.52 3.84 8.04
CA CYS A 226 -0.57 4.63 8.61
C CYS A 226 -1.94 3.94 8.44
N VAL A 227 -2.22 3.37 7.26
CA VAL A 227 -3.45 2.62 7.01
C VAL A 227 -3.53 1.43 7.95
N ARG A 228 -2.46 0.62 8.03
CA ARG A 228 -2.39 -0.55 8.93
C ARG A 228 -2.63 -0.16 10.39
N ALA A 229 -1.97 0.89 10.88
CA ALA A 229 -2.17 1.38 12.24
C ALA A 229 -3.65 1.79 12.51
N SER A 230 -4.28 2.45 11.54
CA SER A 230 -5.70 2.83 11.64
C SER A 230 -6.64 1.61 11.60
N GLU A 231 -6.32 0.60 10.79
CA GLU A 231 -7.08 -0.66 10.76
C GLU A 231 -6.97 -1.42 12.08
N GLU A 232 -5.79 -1.45 12.68
CA GLU A 232 -5.56 -2.03 14.01
C GLU A 232 -6.34 -1.27 15.10
N GLU A 233 -6.40 0.06 15.04
CA GLU A 233 -7.24 0.89 15.92
C GLU A 233 -8.74 0.56 15.78
N VAL A 234 -9.24 0.47 14.56
CA VAL A 234 -10.63 0.08 14.28
C VAL A 234 -10.91 -1.32 14.81
N ASN A 235 -9.99 -2.26 14.64
CA ASN A 235 -10.13 -3.61 15.15
C ASN A 235 -10.14 -3.65 16.68
N ARG A 236 -9.29 -2.87 17.36
CA ARG A 236 -9.32 -2.71 18.82
C ARG A 236 -10.67 -2.14 19.29
N ALA A 237 -11.16 -1.08 18.66
CA ALA A 237 -12.45 -0.50 18.99
C ALA A 237 -13.62 -1.49 18.79
N ARG A 238 -13.58 -2.31 17.73
CA ARG A 238 -14.57 -3.38 17.48
C ARG A 238 -14.54 -4.45 18.57
N GLN A 239 -13.36 -4.87 19.02
CA GLN A 239 -13.22 -5.84 20.10
C GLN A 239 -13.75 -5.28 21.43
N GLU A 240 -13.46 -4.02 21.75
CA GLU A 240 -14.00 -3.35 22.94
C GLU A 240 -15.52 -3.20 22.87
N ASN A 241 -16.06 -2.82 21.70
CA ASN A 241 -17.51 -2.75 21.50
C ASN A 241 -18.18 -4.12 21.72
N THR A 242 -17.58 -5.19 21.22
CA THR A 242 -18.07 -6.56 21.43
C THR A 242 -18.12 -6.91 22.93
N LYS A 243 -17.04 -6.62 23.68
CA LYS A 243 -16.99 -6.83 25.13
C LYS A 243 -18.04 -6.01 25.87
N LEU A 244 -18.26 -4.76 25.47
CA LEU A 244 -19.30 -3.90 26.05
C LEU A 244 -20.70 -4.46 25.78
N VAL A 245 -20.98 -4.90 24.55
CA VAL A 245 -22.26 -5.54 24.20
C VAL A 245 -22.50 -6.81 25.01
N GLU A 246 -21.48 -7.65 25.19
CA GLU A 246 -21.55 -8.84 26.04
C GLU A 246 -21.82 -8.47 27.50
N SER A 247 -21.13 -7.47 28.04
CA SER A 247 -21.37 -6.99 29.41
C SER A 247 -22.81 -6.45 29.59
N GLN A 248 -23.32 -5.71 28.60
CA GLN A 248 -24.71 -5.23 28.61
C GLN A 248 -25.72 -6.37 28.53
N ARG A 249 -25.40 -7.44 27.79
CA ARG A 249 -26.24 -8.65 27.76
C ARG A 249 -26.30 -9.30 29.14
N VAL A 250 -25.16 -9.50 29.81
CA VAL A 250 -25.11 -10.07 31.16
C VAL A 250 -25.91 -9.22 32.16
N ILE A 251 -25.78 -7.88 32.11
CA ILE A 251 -26.55 -6.98 32.99
C ILE A 251 -28.06 -7.09 32.70
N ARG A 252 -28.47 -7.23 31.44
CA ARG A 252 -29.89 -7.42 31.09
C ARG A 252 -30.43 -8.75 31.61
N ASP A 253 -29.64 -9.83 31.48
CA ASP A 253 -29.99 -11.16 31.95
C ASP A 253 -30.12 -11.19 33.49
N GLU A 254 -29.19 -10.55 34.21
CA GLU A 254 -29.26 -10.44 35.68
C GLU A 254 -30.43 -9.56 36.14
N ASN A 255 -30.71 -8.45 35.46
CA ASN A 255 -31.91 -7.66 35.74
C ASN A 255 -33.20 -8.45 35.49
N ALA A 256 -33.24 -9.34 34.50
CA ALA A 256 -34.37 -10.24 34.29
C ALA A 256 -34.52 -11.22 35.45
N ARG A 257 -33.42 -11.85 35.88
CA ARG A 257 -33.38 -12.74 37.05
C ARG A 257 -33.86 -12.04 38.31
N LEU A 258 -33.36 -10.83 38.61
CA LEU A 258 -33.77 -10.05 39.78
C LEU A 258 -35.26 -9.69 39.76
N ARG A 259 -35.80 -9.34 38.58
CA ARG A 259 -37.25 -9.10 38.44
C ARG A 259 -38.06 -10.36 38.73
N ASP A 260 -37.60 -11.52 38.31
CA ASP A 260 -38.32 -12.77 38.56
C ASP A 260 -38.25 -13.19 40.04
N ILE A 261 -37.09 -13.01 40.69
CA ILE A 261 -36.97 -13.17 42.15
C ILE A 261 -37.93 -12.21 42.88
N LEU A 262 -38.00 -10.94 42.46
CA LEU A 262 -38.90 -9.97 43.06
C LEU A 262 -40.39 -10.35 42.88
N LYS A 263 -40.78 -10.82 41.68
CA LYS A 263 -42.13 -11.34 41.44
C LYS A 263 -42.44 -12.52 42.35
N GLN A 264 -41.50 -13.44 42.52
CA GLN A 264 -41.65 -14.58 43.42
C GLN A 264 -41.82 -14.11 44.87
N ALA A 265 -40.97 -13.20 45.37
CA ALA A 265 -41.08 -12.66 46.72
C ALA A 265 -42.41 -11.93 46.96
N VAL A 266 -42.94 -11.21 45.95
CA VAL A 266 -44.26 -10.59 46.03
C VAL A 266 -45.37 -11.64 46.08
N ALA A 267 -45.29 -12.70 45.28
CA ALA A 267 -46.25 -13.80 45.33
C ALA A 267 -46.24 -14.50 46.70
N GLU A 268 -45.06 -14.81 47.25
CA GLU A 268 -44.89 -15.38 48.58
C GLU A 268 -45.43 -14.46 49.68
N ALA A 269 -45.15 -13.15 49.61
CA ALA A 269 -45.69 -12.17 50.55
C ALA A 269 -47.22 -12.09 50.50
N ASN A 270 -47.83 -12.19 49.31
CA ASN A 270 -49.29 -12.25 49.18
C ASN A 270 -49.86 -13.52 49.82
N VAL A 271 -49.24 -14.69 49.63
CA VAL A 271 -49.67 -15.95 50.28
C VAL A 271 -49.60 -15.83 51.81
N VAL A 272 -48.54 -15.22 52.36
CA VAL A 272 -48.42 -14.96 53.80
C VAL A 272 -49.49 -13.98 54.28
N LYS A 273 -49.77 -12.93 53.51
CA LYS A 273 -50.83 -11.96 53.82
C LYS A 273 -52.20 -12.65 53.88
N ASP A 274 -52.55 -13.47 52.88
CA ASP A 274 -53.81 -14.21 52.84
C ASP A 274 -53.91 -15.19 54.02
N SER A 275 -52.81 -15.86 54.37
CA SER A 275 -52.75 -16.75 55.54
C SER A 275 -52.95 -15.98 56.86
N LEU A 276 -52.42 -14.77 56.98
CA LEU A 276 -52.61 -13.90 58.13
C LEU A 276 -54.06 -13.40 58.22
N GLU A 277 -54.69 -13.07 57.08
CA GLU A 277 -56.10 -12.69 57.04
C GLU A 277 -57.02 -13.83 57.50
N LEU A 278 -56.75 -15.08 57.07
CA LEU A 278 -57.45 -16.27 57.58
C LEU A 278 -57.27 -16.45 59.09
N ALA A 279 -56.04 -16.29 59.60
CA ALA A 279 -55.75 -16.40 61.04
C ALA A 279 -56.44 -15.29 61.86
N ARG A 280 -56.58 -14.08 61.32
CA ARG A 280 -57.33 -12.98 61.96
C ARG A 280 -58.82 -13.25 61.96
N ALA A 281 -59.38 -13.74 60.86
CA ALA A 281 -60.79 -14.11 60.77
C ALA A 281 -61.14 -15.22 61.77
N GLU A 282 -60.29 -16.24 61.90
CA GLU A 282 -60.50 -17.31 62.87
C GLU A 282 -60.34 -16.82 64.31
N ASN A 283 -59.38 -15.93 64.61
CA ASN A 283 -59.29 -15.31 65.94
C ASN A 283 -60.53 -14.48 66.30
N ALA A 284 -61.09 -13.74 65.35
CA ALA A 284 -62.33 -13.00 65.58
C ALA A 284 -63.48 -13.97 65.92
N ARG A 285 -63.63 -15.04 65.13
CA ARG A 285 -64.63 -16.10 65.38
C ARG A 285 -64.45 -16.76 66.75
N LEU A 286 -63.21 -17.05 67.15
CA LEU A 286 -62.93 -17.63 68.47
C LEU A 286 -63.26 -16.65 69.60
N ASN A 287 -62.96 -15.35 69.44
CA ASN A 287 -63.34 -14.32 70.42
C ASN A 287 -64.86 -14.20 70.56
N ASP A 288 -65.60 -14.21 69.45
CA ASP A 288 -67.08 -14.19 69.48
C ASP A 288 -67.61 -15.41 70.23
N ALA A 289 -67.06 -16.61 69.95
CA ALA A 289 -67.42 -17.82 70.67
C ALA A 289 -67.10 -17.77 72.16
N VAL A 290 -65.99 -17.13 72.56
CA VAL A 290 -65.65 -16.90 73.97
C VAL A 290 -66.65 -15.93 74.60
N ALA A 291 -67.00 -14.82 73.94
CA ALA A 291 -67.98 -13.86 74.43
C ALA A 291 -69.36 -14.49 74.63
N ASP A 292 -69.81 -15.36 73.71
CA ASP A 292 -71.05 -16.13 73.85
C ASP A 292 -71.01 -17.05 75.07
N LYS A 293 -69.88 -17.74 75.30
CA LYS A 293 -69.68 -18.62 76.47
C LYS A 293 -69.64 -17.83 77.77
N ASP A 294 -68.97 -16.68 77.80
CA ASP A 294 -68.93 -15.79 78.95
C ASP A 294 -70.32 -15.24 79.26
N GLY A 295 -71.09 -14.86 78.24
CA GLY A 295 -72.50 -14.48 78.37
C GLY A 295 -73.34 -15.61 78.98
N ALA A 296 -73.23 -16.83 78.46
CA ALA A 296 -73.93 -17.99 79.00
C ALA A 296 -73.54 -18.31 80.46
N LEU A 297 -72.24 -18.19 80.80
CA LEU A 297 -71.77 -18.34 82.17
C LEU A 297 -72.31 -17.24 83.10
N GLN A 298 -72.39 -16.00 82.64
CA GLN A 298 -73.00 -14.91 83.41
C GLN A 298 -74.49 -15.16 83.66
N SER A 299 -75.24 -15.61 82.65
CA SER A 299 -76.65 -16.02 82.82
C SER A 299 -76.78 -17.15 83.84
N LEU A 300 -75.94 -18.19 83.74
CA LEU A 300 -75.95 -19.29 84.70
C LEU A 300 -75.61 -18.83 86.14
N ARG A 301 -74.70 -17.88 86.30
CA ARG A 301 -74.39 -17.26 87.61
C ARG A 301 -75.59 -16.50 88.16
N GLN A 302 -76.29 -15.73 87.32
CA GLN A 302 -77.50 -15.00 87.72
C GLN A 302 -78.61 -15.97 88.13
N GLU A 303 -78.86 -17.01 87.33
CA GLU A 303 -79.81 -18.09 87.67
C GLU A 303 -79.44 -18.78 88.98
N TYR A 304 -78.15 -19.10 89.21
CA TYR A 304 -77.68 -19.66 90.46
C TYR A 304 -77.94 -18.74 91.66
N GLU A 305 -77.65 -17.44 91.54
CA GLU A 305 -77.96 -16.49 92.62
C GLU A 305 -79.48 -16.35 92.83
N CYS A 306 -80.30 -16.36 91.78
CA CYS A 306 -81.77 -16.41 91.91
C CYS A 306 -82.23 -17.67 92.65
N ILE A 307 -81.68 -18.85 92.28
CA ILE A 307 -81.97 -20.11 92.94
C ILE A 307 -81.56 -20.04 94.41
N LYS A 308 -80.36 -19.54 94.73
CA LYS A 308 -79.85 -19.39 96.10
C LYS A 308 -80.71 -18.45 96.95
N VAL A 309 -81.19 -17.35 96.38
CA VAL A 309 -82.16 -16.46 97.07
C VAL A 309 -83.48 -17.19 97.28
N SER A 310 -83.99 -17.91 96.29
CA SER A 310 -85.23 -18.70 96.40
C SER A 310 -85.09 -19.86 97.40
N GLU A 311 -83.91 -20.49 97.47
CA GLU A 311 -83.58 -21.54 98.43
C GLU A 311 -83.51 -20.95 99.84
N ALA A 312 -82.84 -19.82 100.04
CA ALA A 312 -82.81 -19.11 101.32
C ALA A 312 -84.22 -18.69 101.78
N ALA A 313 -85.07 -18.24 100.85
CA ALA A 313 -86.48 -17.94 101.13
C ALA A 313 -87.26 -19.19 101.52
N ALA A 314 -87.13 -20.30 100.79
CA ALA A 314 -87.76 -21.58 101.10
C ALA A 314 -87.27 -22.15 102.45
N GLN A 315 -85.97 -22.06 102.73
CA GLN A 315 -85.39 -22.42 104.03
C GLN A 315 -85.91 -21.52 105.16
N GLY A 316 -86.12 -20.22 104.89
CA GLY A 316 -86.78 -19.28 105.81
C GLY A 316 -88.20 -19.72 106.13
N SER A 317 -89.02 -19.99 105.10
CA SER A 317 -90.38 -20.51 105.28
C SER A 317 -90.41 -21.86 106.01
N LEU A 318 -89.48 -22.78 105.71
CA LEU A 318 -89.35 -24.05 106.45
C LEU A 318 -88.99 -23.82 107.92
N LYS A 319 -88.09 -22.88 108.22
CA LYS A 319 -87.76 -22.49 109.60
C LYS A 319 -88.97 -21.90 110.31
N GLU A 320 -89.72 -21.01 109.66
CA GLU A 320 -90.96 -20.45 110.21
C GLU A 320 -92.01 -21.53 110.48
N LEU A 321 -92.23 -22.47 109.54
CA LEU A 321 -93.11 -23.62 109.75
C LEU A 321 -92.61 -24.51 110.88
N ASN A 322 -91.31 -24.77 111.00
CA ASN A 322 -90.73 -25.50 112.12
C ASN A 322 -90.86 -24.74 113.44
N SER A 323 -90.76 -23.40 113.44
CA SER A 323 -91.01 -22.56 114.60
C SER A 323 -92.48 -22.54 114.97
N LEU A 324 -93.40 -22.56 114.01
CA LEU A 324 -94.85 -22.73 114.24
C LEU A 324 -95.15 -24.13 114.77
N LEU A 325 -94.48 -25.16 114.27
CA LEU A 325 -94.58 -26.52 114.78
C LEU A 325 -94.04 -26.58 116.23
N ALA A 326 -92.89 -25.96 116.51
CA ALA A 326 -92.29 -25.81 117.84
C ALA A 326 -93.15 -24.96 118.79
N ALA A 327 -93.81 -23.91 118.30
CA ALA A 327 -94.78 -23.09 119.02
C ALA A 327 -96.09 -23.86 119.28
N THR A 328 -96.46 -24.78 118.38
CA THR A 328 -97.58 -25.72 118.56
C THR A 328 -97.19 -26.86 119.52
N THR A 329 -95.91 -27.23 119.59
CA THR A 329 -95.37 -28.23 120.55
C THR A 329 -94.94 -27.65 121.91
N THR A 330 -94.99 -26.32 122.12
CA THR A 330 -94.78 -25.69 123.43
C THR A 330 -96.09 -25.45 124.22
N ALA A 331 -97.12 -26.24 123.90
CA ALA A 331 -98.25 -26.58 124.76
C ALA A 331 -98.26 -28.10 125.08
N CYS A 332 -97.14 -28.67 125.55
CA CYS A 332 -97.03 -29.79 126.52
C CYS A 332 -95.58 -30.32 126.56
N GLY A 333 -94.97 -30.43 127.74
CA GLY A 333 -93.52 -30.61 127.90
C GLY A 333 -92.96 -32.05 128.03
N THR A 334 -91.64 -32.15 127.79
CA THR A 334 -90.55 -33.03 128.35
C THR A 334 -90.67 -34.58 128.29
N PRO A 335 -89.57 -35.38 128.43
CA PRO A 335 -88.13 -35.25 128.06
C PRO A 335 -87.61 -36.50 127.26
N ALA A 336 -86.30 -36.56 126.90
CA ALA A 336 -85.40 -37.74 127.03
C ALA A 336 -84.31 -37.91 125.94
N SER A 337 -83.17 -38.39 126.44
CA SER A 337 -81.86 -38.71 125.85
C SER A 337 -81.82 -39.99 125.02
N THR A 338 -80.95 -40.09 124.00
CA THR A 338 -79.99 -41.23 123.82
C THR A 338 -79.02 -41.06 122.63
N LYS A 339 -77.82 -41.63 122.81
CA LYS A 339 -76.61 -41.67 121.96
C LYS A 339 -76.80 -42.44 120.64
N THR A 340 -76.07 -42.07 119.59
CA THR A 340 -75.12 -42.95 118.84
C THR A 340 -74.32 -42.20 117.77
N ALA A 341 -73.00 -42.42 117.75
CA ALA A 341 -72.06 -42.19 116.62
C ALA A 341 -71.99 -43.49 115.77
N PRO A 342 -71.41 -43.58 114.55
CA PRO A 342 -70.16 -42.97 114.09
C PRO A 342 -70.13 -42.43 112.64
N ALA A 343 -68.97 -41.90 112.23
CA ALA A 343 -68.60 -41.38 110.91
C ALA A 343 -68.68 -42.41 109.76
N PRO A 344 -68.56 -41.98 108.49
CA PRO A 344 -67.23 -41.93 107.83
C PRO A 344 -67.00 -40.57 107.16
N ASP A 345 -65.84 -39.92 107.26
CA ASP A 345 -64.53 -40.29 106.70
C ASP A 345 -64.51 -40.36 105.17
N TYR A 346 -64.15 -39.22 104.55
CA TYR A 346 -63.28 -39.18 103.38
C TYR A 346 -62.33 -38.01 103.57
N SER A 347 -61.31 -38.22 104.39
CA SER A 347 -59.98 -37.74 104.00
C SER A 347 -59.39 -38.80 103.05
N PHE A 348 -59.05 -38.40 101.82
CA PHE A 348 -57.92 -39.00 101.13
C PHE A 348 -57.07 -37.89 100.52
N ASP A 349 -55.91 -37.82 101.13
CA ASP A 349 -54.77 -37.01 100.88
C ASP A 349 -53.92 -37.65 99.77
N GLN A 350 -52.99 -36.86 99.22
CA GLN A 350 -51.74 -37.33 98.61
C GLN A 350 -51.77 -38.01 97.22
N ARG A 351 -51.24 -37.27 96.24
CA ARG A 351 -49.81 -37.42 95.90
C ARG A 351 -49.30 -36.19 95.15
N LEU A 352 -48.56 -35.34 95.87
CA LEU A 352 -47.28 -34.91 95.34
C LEU A 352 -46.31 -36.11 95.43
N PRO A 353 -45.43 -36.25 94.44
CA PRO A 353 -44.00 -36.23 94.74
C PRO A 353 -43.37 -35.15 93.84
N ASN A 354 -42.80 -34.09 94.39
CA ASN A 354 -41.50 -34.04 95.06
C ASN A 354 -40.39 -34.75 94.27
N GLY A 355 -39.36 -33.99 93.89
CA GLY A 355 -38.13 -34.52 93.30
C GLY A 355 -37.65 -33.71 92.09
N SER A 356 -37.02 -32.55 92.28
CA SER A 356 -35.57 -32.46 92.51
C SER A 356 -34.76 -32.56 91.21
N LYS A 357 -34.25 -31.42 90.70
CA LYS A 357 -32.80 -31.09 90.66
C LYS A 357 -32.50 -29.93 89.71
N SER A 358 -31.88 -28.91 90.30
CA SER A 358 -30.74 -28.14 89.79
C SER A 358 -30.66 -27.82 88.30
N GLY A 359 -30.58 -26.53 87.99
CA GLY A 359 -29.93 -26.10 86.76
C GLY A 359 -30.26 -24.68 86.35
N THR A 360 -29.70 -23.70 87.04
CA THR A 360 -29.19 -22.51 86.34
C THR A 360 -28.32 -22.99 85.18
N PRO A 361 -28.44 -22.38 83.99
CA PRO A 361 -27.39 -21.44 83.58
C PRO A 361 -28.02 -20.14 83.07
N GLN A 362 -27.58 -18.99 83.57
CA GLN A 362 -26.46 -18.24 82.99
C GLN A 362 -26.70 -17.84 81.52
N SER A 363 -27.04 -16.57 81.38
CA SER A 363 -26.36 -15.61 80.51
C SER A 363 -25.54 -16.17 79.35
N ALA A 364 -26.00 -15.89 78.15
CA ALA A 364 -25.14 -15.55 77.01
C ALA A 364 -25.80 -14.43 76.19
N SER A 365 -25.96 -13.28 76.83
CA SER A 365 -25.74 -12.01 76.15
C SER A 365 -24.26 -11.98 75.75
N GLN A 366 -23.97 -12.22 74.48
CA GLN A 366 -22.67 -11.91 73.90
C GLN A 366 -22.81 -10.85 72.83
N ARG A 367 -22.28 -9.68 73.21
CA ARG A 367 -21.23 -8.98 72.47
C ARG A 367 -21.70 -8.06 71.35
N TRP A 368 -22.34 -6.98 71.77
CA TRP A 368 -22.03 -5.68 71.18
C TRP A 368 -20.73 -5.17 71.81
N MET A 369 -19.66 -5.06 71.01
CA MET A 369 -18.52 -4.22 71.37
C MET A 369 -18.81 -2.80 70.84
N ALA A 370 -18.69 -1.83 71.74
CA ALA A 370 -18.54 -0.45 71.36
C ALA A 370 -17.07 -0.19 71.03
N ASP A 371 -16.80 0.28 69.82
CA ASP A 371 -15.71 1.22 69.56
C ASP A 371 -16.30 2.44 68.84
N LYS A 372 -16.03 3.63 69.40
CA LYS A 372 -16.24 4.94 68.76
C LYS A 372 -15.05 5.22 67.80
N PRO A 373 -15.00 6.37 67.09
CA PRO A 373 -15.94 6.91 66.12
C PRO A 373 -15.23 7.26 64.79
N ARG A 374 -15.94 7.28 63.65
CA ARG A 374 -15.65 8.21 62.54
C ARG A 374 -16.96 8.62 61.85
N THR A 375 -17.40 9.85 62.14
CA THR A 375 -18.15 10.70 61.21
C THR A 375 -17.16 11.64 60.50
N PRO A 376 -17.53 12.42 59.46
CA PRO A 376 -18.81 12.49 58.74
C PRO A 376 -18.69 12.43 57.20
N GLY A 377 -19.80 12.13 56.53
CA GLY A 377 -19.92 12.25 55.07
C GLY A 377 -21.36 12.34 54.61
N SER A 378 -22.14 13.19 55.27
CA SER A 378 -23.51 13.54 54.90
C SER A 378 -23.61 14.04 53.45
N ARG A 379 -24.48 13.42 52.65
CA ARG A 379 -25.55 14.18 51.99
C ARG A 379 -26.66 13.27 51.48
N ARG A 380 -27.80 13.36 52.17
CA ARG A 380 -29.11 12.99 51.64
C ARG A 380 -29.42 13.87 50.44
N TYR A 381 -29.99 13.30 49.40
CA TYR A 381 -30.97 14.02 48.59
C TYR A 381 -32.35 13.51 48.98
N SER A 382 -33.17 14.48 49.37
CA SER A 382 -34.55 14.32 49.79
C SER A 382 -35.42 13.82 48.65
N ILE A 383 -36.33 12.91 49.02
CA ILE A 383 -37.59 12.64 48.35
C ILE A 383 -38.35 13.97 48.20
N GLY A 384 -38.72 14.31 46.97
CA GLY A 384 -39.70 15.34 46.62
C GLY A 384 -40.76 14.70 45.73
N GLU A 385 -42.02 14.88 46.11
CA GLU A 385 -43.24 14.40 45.44
C GLU A 385 -43.39 14.86 43.97
N PRO A 386 -44.20 14.16 43.16
CA PRO A 386 -44.47 14.55 41.78
C PRO A 386 -45.63 15.56 41.71
N GLY A 387 -45.30 16.84 41.53
CA GLY A 387 -46.24 17.90 41.23
C GLY A 387 -46.35 18.17 39.72
N LYS A 388 -47.58 18.08 39.20
CA LYS A 388 -47.99 18.41 37.82
C LYS A 388 -47.56 19.81 37.39
N LEU A 389 -46.96 19.98 36.21
CA LEU A 389 -47.02 21.25 35.46
C LEU A 389 -47.10 21.02 33.94
N LYS A 390 -48.09 21.68 33.35
CA LYS A 390 -48.42 21.81 31.93
C LYS A 390 -48.31 23.30 31.58
N GLY A 391 -47.73 23.64 30.43
CA GLY A 391 -47.57 25.00 29.88
C GLY A 391 -46.19 25.59 30.17
N GLY A 392 -45.46 26.25 29.26
CA GLY A 392 -45.80 26.90 27.98
C GLY A 392 -45.20 28.31 27.99
N PHE A 393 -44.70 28.78 26.82
CA PHE A 393 -44.18 30.13 26.50
C PHE A 393 -42.72 30.43 26.91
N SER A 394 -41.87 31.13 26.15
CA SER A 394 -41.85 31.60 24.76
C SER A 394 -40.49 32.22 24.44
N GLN A 395 -40.09 32.14 23.16
CA GLN A 395 -39.36 33.13 22.36
C GLN A 395 -37.95 33.67 22.76
N SER A 396 -37.02 33.38 21.84
CA SER A 396 -36.22 34.36 21.07
C SER A 396 -35.28 35.33 21.81
N ALA A 397 -33.98 35.11 21.64
CA ALA A 397 -33.03 36.20 21.43
C ALA A 397 -32.00 35.84 20.35
N ARG A 398 -32.15 36.51 19.22
CA ARG A 398 -31.17 36.75 18.17
C ARG A 398 -29.98 37.55 18.73
N MET A 399 -28.76 37.18 18.36
CA MET A 399 -27.53 37.99 18.14
C MET A 399 -26.30 37.07 18.37
N GLY A 400 -25.27 37.00 17.53
CA GLY A 400 -24.90 37.89 16.45
C GLY A 400 -23.92 37.25 15.46
N SER A 401 -23.68 38.02 14.41
CA SER A 401 -22.71 37.85 13.32
C SER A 401 -21.41 37.16 13.77
N LEU A 402 -21.17 35.94 13.29
CA LEU A 402 -19.87 35.29 13.29
C LEU A 402 -19.60 34.69 11.89
N ASN A 403 -18.36 34.85 11.44
CA ASN A 403 -17.89 34.64 10.07
C ASN A 403 -18.18 33.23 9.52
N PRO A 404 -18.28 33.04 8.19
CA PRO A 404 -18.59 31.76 7.54
C PRO A 404 -17.64 30.58 7.85
N LYS A 405 -16.49 30.83 8.47
CA LYS A 405 -15.43 29.83 8.72
C LYS A 405 -15.61 29.00 10.00
N GLU A 406 -16.51 29.38 10.90
CA GLU A 406 -16.73 28.64 12.15
C GLU A 406 -17.96 27.70 12.12
N ARG A 407 -18.73 27.71 11.02
CA ARG A 407 -19.89 26.81 10.85
C ARG A 407 -19.49 25.37 10.51
N VAL A 408 -18.27 25.15 10.04
CA VAL A 408 -17.79 23.84 9.55
C VAL A 408 -17.34 22.87 10.64
N PHE A 409 -17.37 23.25 11.91
CA PHE A 409 -16.92 22.37 13.00
C PHE A 409 -18.04 21.78 13.87
N ALA A 410 -19.32 22.06 13.58
CA ALA A 410 -20.43 21.64 14.45
C ALA A 410 -21.40 20.62 13.84
N SER A 411 -21.14 20.02 12.68
CA SER A 411 -22.04 18.99 12.12
C SER A 411 -21.30 17.98 11.24
N LEU A 412 -20.63 17.01 11.88
CA LEU A 412 -20.18 15.76 11.23
C LEU A 412 -20.79 14.55 11.95
N SER A 413 -22.09 14.59 12.22
CA SER A 413 -22.79 13.46 12.87
C SER A 413 -23.92 12.88 12.04
N ASN A 414 -24.01 13.19 10.74
CA ASN A 414 -25.02 12.60 9.87
C ASN A 414 -24.42 12.08 8.56
N ILE A 415 -24.48 10.75 8.37
CA ILE A 415 -23.96 10.04 7.19
C ILE A 415 -24.68 10.45 5.89
N ALA A 416 -25.87 11.04 5.99
CA ALA A 416 -26.63 11.53 4.84
C ALA A 416 -25.97 12.74 4.13
N ASP A 417 -25.28 13.61 4.87
CA ASP A 417 -24.70 14.84 4.31
C ASP A 417 -23.37 14.58 3.57
N LEU A 418 -22.69 13.46 3.86
CA LEU A 418 -21.47 13.03 3.16
C LEU A 418 -21.74 12.56 1.73
N LYS A 419 -22.94 12.01 1.45
CA LYS A 419 -23.32 11.63 0.08
C LYS A 419 -23.67 12.85 -0.77
N SER A 420 -24.40 13.83 -0.24
CA SER A 420 -24.71 15.05 -1.00
C SER A 420 -23.48 15.92 -1.29
N ALA A 421 -22.48 15.95 -0.39
CA ALA A 421 -21.24 16.68 -0.65
C ALA A 421 -20.33 15.98 -1.68
N ALA A 422 -20.41 14.65 -1.80
CA ALA A 422 -19.69 13.87 -2.80
C ALA A 422 -20.36 13.96 -4.18
N ASP A 423 -21.70 13.90 -4.24
CA ASP A 423 -22.45 14.06 -5.50
C ASP A 423 -22.28 15.47 -6.08
N ALA A 424 -22.29 16.52 -5.25
CA ALA A 424 -22.08 17.90 -5.71
C ALA A 424 -20.65 18.20 -6.18
N ALA A 425 -19.66 17.35 -5.88
CA ALA A 425 -18.28 17.52 -6.33
C ALA A 425 -17.98 16.77 -7.65
N MET A 426 -18.89 15.90 -8.09
CA MET A 426 -18.74 15.11 -9.32
C MET A 426 -19.50 15.72 -10.51
N GLU A 427 -20.43 16.66 -10.30
CA GLU A 427 -21.19 17.31 -11.38
C GLU A 427 -20.45 18.46 -12.11
N ASP A 428 -19.25 18.87 -11.66
CA ASP A 428 -18.56 20.07 -12.16
C ASP A 428 -17.35 19.79 -13.11
N PHE A 429 -17.20 18.57 -13.64
CA PHE A 429 -16.05 18.19 -14.49
C PHE A 429 -16.35 17.55 -15.86
N ASP A 430 -17.61 17.52 -16.32
CA ASP A 430 -17.98 16.71 -17.49
C ASP A 430 -18.38 17.49 -18.76
N ASP A 431 -17.90 18.73 -18.99
CA ASP A 431 -18.40 19.54 -20.13
C ASP A 431 -17.34 20.35 -20.92
N GLU A 432 -16.08 19.90 -21.06
CA GLU A 432 -15.13 20.61 -21.95
C GLU A 432 -14.02 19.75 -22.60
N PHE A 433 -14.32 18.55 -23.11
CA PHE A 433 -13.34 17.82 -23.94
C PHE A 433 -13.87 17.00 -25.12
N ASP A 434 -15.11 17.23 -25.56
CA ASP A 434 -15.58 16.72 -26.85
C ASP A 434 -15.68 17.88 -27.82
N HIS A 435 -14.69 18.01 -28.73
CA HIS A 435 -14.72 18.63 -30.07
C HIS A 435 -13.31 19.07 -30.48
N ILE A 436 -12.41 18.13 -30.78
CA ILE A 436 -11.34 18.41 -31.76
C ILE A 436 -11.42 17.32 -32.81
N ASP A 437 -12.09 17.69 -33.88
CA ASP A 437 -12.33 16.87 -35.05
C ASP A 437 -11.03 16.59 -35.81
N GLU A 438 -11.04 15.42 -36.42
CA GLU A 438 -9.99 14.82 -37.20
C GLU A 438 -9.93 15.47 -38.59
N SER A 439 -9.07 16.47 -38.78
CA SER A 439 -8.46 16.81 -40.08
C SER A 439 -7.48 17.97 -39.96
N HIS A 440 -6.20 17.74 -40.26
CA HIS A 440 -5.25 18.65 -40.93
C HIS A 440 -3.80 18.19 -40.67
N TYR A 441 -3.41 17.08 -41.30
CA TYR A 441 -2.01 16.83 -41.66
C TYR A 441 -1.83 17.12 -43.14
N ALA A 442 -1.66 18.39 -43.48
CA ALA A 442 -0.95 18.80 -44.68
C ALA A 442 -0.58 20.29 -44.55
N ASP A 443 0.68 20.56 -44.82
CA ASP A 443 1.22 21.83 -45.30
C ASP A 443 2.05 22.69 -44.33
N MET A 444 2.98 23.37 -44.99
CA MET A 444 4.35 23.73 -44.66
C MET A 444 4.64 24.70 -43.50
N GLU A 445 5.91 24.61 -43.09
CA GLU A 445 6.84 25.72 -42.84
C GLU A 445 6.26 27.13 -43.06
N ASP A 446 6.13 27.91 -41.98
CA ASP A 446 6.84 29.18 -41.75
C ASP A 446 6.26 29.87 -40.50
N SER A 447 6.97 30.87 -39.98
CA SER A 447 6.65 31.75 -38.84
C SER A 447 7.12 31.31 -37.45
N MET A 448 8.42 31.49 -37.25
CA MET A 448 8.88 32.25 -36.08
C MET A 448 8.06 33.54 -35.93
N LYS A 449 7.35 33.70 -34.79
CA LYS A 449 7.06 35.01 -34.15
C LYS A 449 6.47 34.83 -32.74
N HIS A 450 7.27 35.26 -31.77
CA HIS A 450 6.95 35.70 -30.41
C HIS A 450 5.51 35.54 -29.89
N LYS A 451 5.30 34.58 -28.97
CA LYS A 451 4.29 34.72 -27.90
C LYS A 451 4.87 34.24 -26.57
N LYS A 452 4.77 35.12 -25.57
CA LYS A 452 5.35 35.04 -24.23
C LYS A 452 4.75 33.84 -23.47
N LYS A 453 5.59 32.88 -23.06
CA LYS A 453 5.20 31.82 -22.11
C LYS A 453 4.97 32.44 -20.73
N ARG A 454 3.73 32.45 -20.25
CA ARG A 454 3.42 32.74 -18.83
C ARG A 454 3.77 31.50 -18.00
N PRO A 455 4.45 31.62 -16.85
CA PRO A 455 4.73 30.48 -15.99
C PRO A 455 3.47 30.11 -15.19
N ILE A 456 2.86 28.96 -15.47
CA ILE A 456 1.65 28.48 -14.78
C ILE A 456 1.97 27.66 -13.51
N PHE A 457 3.22 27.28 -13.26
CA PHE A 457 3.58 26.51 -12.06
C PHE A 457 4.18 27.35 -10.93
N ARG A 458 3.42 28.28 -10.36
CA ARG A 458 3.83 29.02 -9.15
C ARG A 458 2.72 29.23 -8.11
N LYS A 459 1.87 28.22 -7.89
CA LYS A 459 0.86 28.23 -6.81
C LYS A 459 0.70 26.88 -6.09
N PHE A 460 1.81 26.23 -5.72
CA PHE A 460 1.77 25.16 -4.70
C PHE A 460 2.82 25.33 -3.58
N GLY A 461 3.79 26.22 -3.74
CA GLY A 461 4.89 26.40 -2.78
C GLY A 461 4.67 27.44 -1.67
N ASP A 462 3.57 28.19 -1.68
CA ASP A 462 3.36 29.31 -0.75
C ASP A 462 2.38 29.03 0.40
N LEU A 463 1.80 27.82 0.47
CA LEU A 463 0.90 27.45 1.56
C LEU A 463 1.61 26.86 2.79
N PHE A 464 2.87 26.41 2.66
CA PHE A 464 3.64 25.81 3.76
C PHE A 464 4.74 26.71 4.33
N ARG A 465 4.93 27.93 3.81
CA ARG A 465 5.97 28.88 4.26
C ARG A 465 5.52 29.87 5.34
N ARG A 466 4.38 29.66 6.00
CA ARG A 466 3.94 30.46 7.16
C ARG A 466 3.77 29.60 8.41
N LYS A 467 4.89 29.06 8.89
CA LYS A 467 5.01 28.64 10.29
C LYS A 467 6.47 28.76 10.73
N SER A 468 6.89 29.99 11.01
CA SER A 468 8.14 30.23 11.74
C SER A 468 8.05 31.53 12.56
N PHE A 469 8.24 31.37 13.87
CA PHE A 469 8.61 32.37 14.88
C PHE A 469 7.53 33.28 15.48
N TYR A 470 6.83 32.76 16.50
CA TYR A 470 6.59 33.52 17.73
C TYR A 470 7.67 33.12 18.75
N LYS A 471 8.63 34.02 19.01
CA LYS A 471 9.48 33.98 20.21
C LYS A 471 8.88 34.97 21.22
N PRO A 472 8.61 34.58 22.48
CA PRO A 472 8.36 35.54 23.54
C PRO A 472 9.68 36.07 24.11
N ASN A 473 9.69 37.37 24.42
CA ASN A 473 10.77 38.14 24.98
C ASN A 473 11.27 37.56 26.32
N LEU A 474 12.59 37.41 26.47
CA LEU A 474 13.27 37.34 27.77
C LEU A 474 14.54 38.18 27.70
N ALA A 475 14.60 39.19 28.58
CA ALA A 475 15.74 40.07 28.78
C ALA A 475 16.93 39.34 29.45
N PRO A 476 18.17 39.83 29.31
CA PRO A 476 19.33 39.24 29.98
C PRO A 476 19.46 39.77 31.40
N VAL A 477 19.51 38.86 32.37
CA VAL A 477 20.01 39.13 33.73
C VAL A 477 21.42 38.56 33.80
N HIS A 478 22.38 39.45 34.09
CA HIS A 478 23.74 39.12 34.48
C HIS A 478 23.77 38.27 35.74
N THR A 479 24.57 37.20 35.75
CA THR A 479 25.38 36.81 36.92
C THR A 479 26.49 35.85 36.50
N LEU A 480 27.71 36.27 36.85
CA LEU A 480 29.01 35.58 36.94
C LEU A 480 29.71 35.15 35.64
#